data_AF-A0AAE9Z7L7-F1
#
_entry.id   AF-A0AAE9Z7L7-F1
#
_cell.length_a   1.000
_cell.length_b   1.000
_cell.length_c   1.000
_cell.angle_alpha   90.00
_cell.angle_beta   90.00
_cell.angle_gamma   90.00
#
_symmetry.space_group_name_H-M   'P 1'
#
loop_
_entity.id
_entity.type
_entity.pdbx_description
1 polymer ?
#
loop_
_entity_poly.entity_id
_entity_poly.type
_entity_poly.pdbx_seq_one_letter_code
_entity_poly.pdbx_strand_id
1 'polypeptide(L)' 'MKPTPEMVEEAKNNPGGWVYVIEGNYGPNDEVPPQAIAGAWQVDNNGEIMKGSFRVNPNYIKK' A
#
# COMPACT_ATOMS: atom_id res chain seq x y z
N MET A 1 -5.44 -8.19 6.79
CA MET A 1 -6.03 -7.52 5.62
C MET A 1 -5.81 -8.40 4.38
N LYS A 2 -6.64 -8.32 3.34
CA LYS A 2 -6.38 -8.96 2.03
C LYS A 2 -6.15 -7.85 0.99
N PRO A 3 -5.18 -7.97 0.06
CA PRO A 3 -5.01 -6.99 -1.02
C PRO A 3 -6.24 -6.96 -1.94
N THR A 4 -6.56 -5.78 -2.46
CA THR A 4 -7.59 -5.62 -3.50
C THR A 4 -7.01 -5.94 -4.89
N PRO A 5 -7.84 -6.14 -5.93
CA PRO A 5 -7.36 -6.31 -7.30
C PRO A 5 -6.49 -5.14 -7.79
N GLU A 6 -6.89 -3.90 -7.50
CA GLU A 6 -6.13 -2.69 -7.87
C GLU A 6 -4.73 -2.68 -7.26
N MET A 7 -4.59 -3.12 -6.00
CA MET A 7 -3.29 -3.24 -5.35
C MET A 7 -2.42 -4.31 -6.01
N VAL A 8 -3.03 -5.40 -6.50
CA VAL A 8 -2.31 -6.44 -7.25
C VAL A 8 -1.85 -5.90 -8.61
N GLU A 9 -2.64 -5.05 -9.26
CA GLU A 9 -2.22 -4.37 -10.50
C GLU A 9 -1.08 -3.39 -10.23
N GLU A 10 -1.17 -2.60 -9.16
CA GLU A 10 -0.09 -1.68 -8.77
C GLU A 10 1.21 -2.41 -8.44
N ALA A 11 1.13 -3.57 -7.78
CA ALA A 11 2.30 -4.40 -7.49
C ALA A 11 3.02 -4.85 -8.77
N LYS A 12 2.27 -5.20 -9.83
CA LYS A 12 2.87 -5.59 -11.12
C LYS A 12 3.64 -4.44 -11.78
N ASN A 13 3.22 -3.20 -11.54
CA ASN A 13 3.91 -2.01 -12.04
C ASN A 13 5.15 -1.65 -11.21
N ASN A 14 5.27 -2.18 -9.98
CA ASN A 14 6.31 -1.81 -9.02
C ASN A 14 7.01 -3.04 -8.39
N PRO A 15 7.69 -3.89 -9.19
CA PRO A 15 8.41 -5.06 -8.68
C PRO A 15 9.54 -4.66 -7.71
N GLY A 16 9.69 -5.44 -6.62
CA GLY A 16 10.66 -5.18 -5.55
C GLY A 16 10.31 -4.01 -4.62
N GLY A 17 9.16 -3.38 -4.84
CA GLY A 17 8.71 -2.19 -4.10
C GLY A 17 7.72 -2.49 -2.97
N TRP A 18 6.89 -1.50 -2.69
CA TRP A 18 5.80 -1.56 -1.71
C TRP A 18 4.52 -0.97 -2.31
N VAL A 19 3.38 -1.59 -2.02
CA VAL A 19 2.06 -1.01 -2.32
C VAL A 19 1.47 -0.46 -1.03
N TYR A 20 1.27 0.86 -0.98
CA TYR A 20 0.72 1.55 0.18
C TYR A 20 -0.81 1.54 0.17
N VAL A 21 -1.41 1.27 1.32
CA VAL A 21 -2.86 1.42 1.54
C VAL A 21 -3.09 2.81 2.10
N ILE A 22 -3.78 3.66 1.35
CA ILE A 22 -4.11 5.03 1.74
C ILE A 22 -5.63 5.12 1.90
N GLU A 23 -6.08 5.69 3.01
CA GLU A 23 -7.49 6.02 3.24
C GLU A 23 -7.71 7.52 3.16
N GLY A 24 -8.62 7.94 2.28
CA GLY A 24 -8.93 9.33 1.98
C GLY A 24 -9.02 9.57 0.48
N ASN A 25 -9.07 10.83 0.08
CA ASN A 25 -9.10 11.23 -1.33
C ASN A 25 -7.88 12.10 -1.61
N TYR A 26 -6.86 11.48 -2.20
CA TYR A 26 -5.57 12.11 -2.53
C TYR A 26 -5.29 11.90 -4.01
N GLY A 27 -4.95 12.97 -4.70
CA GLY A 27 -4.47 12.92 -6.07
C GLY A 27 -3.03 12.39 -6.17
N PRO A 28 -2.55 12.11 -7.40
CA PRO A 28 -1.21 11.57 -7.63
C PRO A 28 -0.06 12.51 -7.22
N ASN A 29 -0.35 13.80 -7.05
CA ASN A 29 0.63 14.82 -6.66
C ASN A 29 0.36 15.39 -5.26
N ASP A 30 -0.62 14.85 -4.54
CA ASP A 30 -0.98 15.35 -3.22
C ASP A 30 -0.03 14.80 -2.17
N GLU A 31 0.31 15.62 -1.18
CA GLU A 31 1.01 15.15 0.00
C GLU A 31 0.06 14.31 0.86
N VAL A 32 0.39 13.02 1.01
CA VAL A 32 -0.38 12.09 1.83
C VAL A 32 0.15 12.15 3.27
N PRO A 33 -0.65 12.62 4.25
CA PRO A 33 -0.21 12.65 5.63
C PRO A 33 -0.02 11.23 6.16
N PRO A 34 0.98 10.98 7.03
CA PRO A 34 1.24 9.63 7.57
C PRO A 34 0.02 9.00 8.23
N GLN A 35 -0.88 9.78 8.81
CA GLN A 35 -2.08 9.31 9.49
C GLN A 35 -3.13 8.70 8.53
N ALA A 36 -3.05 9.01 7.24
CA ALA A 36 -3.92 8.46 6.20
C ALA A 36 -3.41 7.14 5.62
N ILE A 37 -2.15 6.75 5.89
CA ILE A 37 -1.56 5.53 5.35
C ILE A 37 -1.85 4.40 6.33
N ALA A 38 -2.75 3.47 5.99
CA ALA A 38 -3.09 2.34 6.84
C ALA A 38 -1.93 1.33 7.01
N GLY A 39 -1.12 1.20 5.98
CA GLY A 39 0.04 0.31 5.97
C GLY A 39 0.55 0.09 4.56
N ALA A 40 1.40 -0.92 4.40
CA ALA A 40 1.94 -1.27 3.10
C ALA A 40 2.14 -2.78 2.97
N TRP A 41 2.04 -3.27 1.73
CA TRP A 41 2.39 -4.62 1.32
C TRP A 41 3.73 -4.63 0.64
N GLN A 42 4.56 -5.63 0.94
CA GLN A 42 5.81 -5.85 0.22
C GLN A 42 5.53 -6.53 -1.12
N VAL A 43 6.21 -6.09 -2.17
CA VAL A 43 6.14 -6.66 -3.51
C VAL A 43 7.45 -7.39 -3.80
N ASP A 44 7.36 -8.60 -4.33
CA ASP A 44 8.54 -9.35 -4.74
C ASP A 44 9.06 -8.87 -6.11
N ASN A 45 10.18 -9.43 -6.56
CA ASN A 45 10.80 -9.05 -7.83
C ASN A 45 9.98 -9.43 -9.07
N ASN A 46 8.95 -10.26 -8.92
CA ASN A 46 8.04 -10.62 -10.02
C ASN A 46 6.80 -9.70 -10.07
N GLY A 47 6.70 -8.72 -9.16
CA GLY A 47 5.51 -7.87 -9.06
C GLY A 47 4.35 -8.52 -8.30
N GLU A 48 4.62 -9.58 -7.52
CA GLU A 48 3.61 -10.24 -6.71
C GLU A 48 3.61 -9.72 -5.26
N ILE A 49 2.43 -9.51 -4.70
CA ILE A 49 2.30 -9.16 -3.27
C ILE A 49 2.70 -10.37 -2.42
N MET A 50 3.71 -10.17 -1.57
CA MET A 50 4.17 -11.18 -0.64
C MET A 50 3.10 -11.46 0.42
N LYS A 51 2.66 -12.72 0.54
CA LYS A 51 1.64 -13.14 1.52
C LYS A 51 2.14 -12.90 2.95
N GLY A 52 1.29 -12.31 3.79
CA GLY A 52 1.61 -12.03 5.19
C GLY A 52 2.56 -10.84 5.41
N SER A 53 2.98 -10.15 4.35
CA SER A 53 3.93 -9.03 4.45
C SER A 53 3.32 -7.70 4.90
N PHE A 54 2.01 -7.65 5.14
CA PHE A 54 1.35 -6.39 5.46
C PHE A 54 1.90 -5.78 6.75
N ARG A 55 2.45 -4.57 6.63
CA ARG A 55 2.95 -3.79 7.76
C ARG A 55 2.00 -2.65 8.02
N VAL A 56 1.33 -2.70 9.17
CA VAL A 56 0.50 -1.61 9.66
C VAL A 56 1.39 -0.41 9.98
N ASN A 57 0.96 0.77 9.57
CA ASN A 57 1.63 2.01 9.94
C ASN A 57 1.21 2.41 11.37
N PRO A 58 2.15 2.56 12.32
CA PRO A 58 1.81 2.91 13.71
C PRO A 58 1.20 4.31 13.85
N ASN A 59 1.38 5.19 12.85
CA ASN A 59 0.79 6.53 12.85
C ASN A 59 -0.61 6.56 12.24
N TYR A 60 -1.11 5.45 11.70
CA TYR A 60 -2.43 5.39 11.10
C TYR A 60 -3.51 5.64 12.14
N ILE A 61 -4.33 6.65 11.89
CA ILE A 61 -5.48 6.99 12.74
C ILE A 61 -6.72 6.80 11.87
N LYS A 62 -7.42 5.68 12.09
CA LYS A 62 -8.71 5.44 11.44
C LYS A 62 -9.69 6.52 11.88
N LYS A 63 -10.13 7.35 10.93
CA LYS A 63 -11.14 8.39 11.17
C LYS A 63 -12.55 7.87 10.90
#